data_AF-A0A7J5E8Q4-F1
#
_entry.id   AF-A0A7J5E8Q4-F1
#
_cell.length_a   1.000
_cell.length_b   1.000
_cell.length_c   1.000
_cell.angle_alpha   90.00
_cell.angle_beta   90.00
_cell.angle_gamma   90.00
#
_symmetry.space_group_name_H-M   'P 1'
#
loop_
_entity.id
_entity.type
_entity.pdbx_description
1 polymer ?
#
loop_
_entity_poly.entity_id
_entity_poly.type
_entity_poly.pdbx_seq_one_letter_code
_entity_poly.pdbx_strand_id
1 'polypeptide(L)'
;MSNSKSGNNNSNFWKSLKEYYNDPEVLKAKANEFSEGVTDDFDPSELNGISRRRFLAVLTASAAVTATACSDYRDKGEIIPYNKRPEGVLPGTPNYYASSVQLGSDSYGILIKTREGRPIKIDGNPDHPINKGKINDILHASILNLYDPERLSEPLINKRKSDWNKINNEVISKLKSASSSGKEIAVLTNRIISPSAKKTLANFKNTFPTTNFYSYELSGNENKRLAWKKSYNTNVLPSIKLNEANVILSIDSDFLGREGNTVEN
;
A
#
# COMPACT_ATOMS: atom_id res chain seq x y z
N MET A 1 -68.66 21.41 -38.67
CA MET A 1 -68.79 22.87 -38.89
C MET A 1 -68.24 23.59 -37.67
N SER A 2 -67.07 24.22 -37.79
CA SER A 2 -66.86 25.64 -37.43
C SER A 2 -65.40 26.01 -37.75
N ASN A 3 -65.22 26.87 -38.74
CA ASN A 3 -63.96 27.55 -39.07
C ASN A 3 -63.53 28.46 -37.93
N SER A 4 -62.22 28.51 -37.63
CA SER A 4 -61.61 29.72 -37.05
C SER A 4 -60.54 30.23 -38.01
N LYS A 5 -60.69 31.49 -38.41
CA LYS A 5 -59.90 32.20 -39.42
C LYS A 5 -58.51 32.54 -38.85
N SER A 6 -57.46 32.25 -39.59
CA SER A 6 -56.12 32.81 -39.36
C SER A 6 -56.12 34.28 -39.79
N GLY A 7 -56.01 35.18 -38.80
CA GLY A 7 -55.76 36.60 -39.03
C GLY A 7 -54.28 36.82 -39.36
N ASN A 8 -53.98 37.03 -40.63
CA ASN A 8 -52.64 37.36 -41.11
C ASN A 8 -52.42 38.87 -40.88
N ASN A 9 -51.82 39.24 -39.75
CA ASN A 9 -51.58 40.65 -39.38
C ASN A 9 -50.08 40.95 -39.46
N ASN A 10 -49.58 41.16 -40.68
CA ASN A 10 -48.18 41.53 -40.91
C ASN A 10 -48.04 43.05 -40.90
N SER A 11 -48.19 43.65 -39.72
CA SER A 11 -47.91 45.06 -39.49
C SER A 11 -46.40 45.27 -39.46
N ASN A 12 -45.86 45.91 -40.50
CA ASN A 12 -44.45 46.30 -40.58
C ASN A 12 -44.15 47.40 -39.55
N PHE A 13 -43.70 46.99 -38.37
CA PHE A 13 -43.24 47.90 -37.33
C PHE A 13 -41.80 48.33 -37.62
N TRP A 14 -41.61 49.62 -37.84
CA TRP A 14 -40.30 50.26 -37.97
C TRP A 14 -39.95 50.97 -36.66
N LYS A 15 -38.69 50.88 -36.23
CA LYS A 15 -38.21 51.47 -34.97
C LYS A 15 -37.65 52.88 -35.15
N SER A 16 -37.36 53.30 -36.39
CA SER A 16 -36.88 54.64 -36.72
C SER A 16 -37.32 55.08 -38.12
N LEU A 17 -37.35 56.39 -38.40
CA LEU A 17 -37.65 56.90 -39.76
C LEU A 17 -36.66 56.38 -40.80
N LYS A 18 -35.38 56.20 -40.45
CA LYS A 18 -34.37 55.66 -41.36
C LYS A 18 -34.67 54.21 -41.77
N GLU A 19 -35.24 53.42 -40.84
CA GLU A 19 -35.68 52.05 -41.13
C GLU A 19 -36.91 52.01 -42.05
N TYR A 20 -37.81 53.00 -41.94
CA TYR A 20 -38.96 53.13 -42.84
C TYR A 20 -38.55 53.45 -44.29
N TYR A 21 -37.51 54.26 -44.48
CA TYR A 21 -36.99 54.64 -45.81
C TYR A 21 -35.98 53.64 -46.41
N ASN A 22 -35.82 52.45 -45.81
CA ASN A 22 -34.88 51.42 -46.28
C ASN A 22 -33.44 51.96 -46.45
N ASP A 23 -32.97 52.75 -45.49
CA ASP A 23 -31.61 53.25 -45.48
C ASP A 23 -30.59 52.08 -45.48
N PRO A 24 -29.64 52.02 -46.42
CA PRO A 24 -28.70 50.91 -46.55
C PRO A 24 -27.84 50.68 -45.29
N GLU A 25 -27.54 51.71 -44.50
CA GLU A 25 -26.77 51.54 -43.25
C GLU A 25 -27.57 50.77 -42.19
N VAL A 26 -28.87 51.07 -42.09
CA VAL A 26 -29.78 50.45 -41.10
C VAL A 26 -30.10 49.01 -41.49
N LEU A 27 -30.23 48.73 -42.78
CA LEU A 27 -30.41 47.36 -43.28
C LEU A 27 -29.18 46.49 -43.02
N LYS A 28 -27.97 47.04 -43.19
CA LYS A 28 -26.70 46.34 -42.87
C LYS A 28 -26.58 46.06 -41.37
N ALA A 29 -26.95 47.02 -40.52
CA ALA A 29 -26.96 46.85 -39.05
C ALA A 29 -28.08 45.93 -38.54
N LYS A 30 -29.16 45.73 -39.30
CA LYS A 30 -30.23 44.76 -38.98
C LYS A 30 -29.89 43.34 -39.41
N ALA A 31 -29.14 43.20 -40.50
CA ALA A 31 -28.65 41.91 -40.98
C ALA A 31 -27.53 41.35 -40.09
N ASN A 32 -26.72 42.22 -39.50
CA ASN A 32 -25.62 41.84 -38.61
C ASN A 32 -25.94 42.23 -37.17
N GLU A 33 -26.14 41.23 -36.29
CA GLU A 33 -26.41 41.44 -34.86
C GLU A 33 -25.28 42.23 -34.14
N PHE A 34 -24.06 42.14 -34.68
CA PHE A 34 -22.89 42.87 -34.20
C PHE A 34 -22.29 43.71 -35.32
N SER A 35 -21.77 44.88 -34.98
CA SER A 35 -21.03 45.74 -35.91
C SER A 35 -19.75 45.04 -36.41
N GLU A 36 -19.29 45.39 -37.62
CA GLU A 36 -17.99 44.91 -38.13
C GLU A 36 -16.87 45.19 -37.10
N GLY A 37 -16.09 44.16 -36.76
CA GLY A 37 -14.99 44.22 -35.78
C GLY A 37 -15.34 43.85 -34.33
N VAL A 38 -16.60 43.50 -34.03
CA VAL A 38 -17.01 43.08 -32.66
C VAL A 38 -16.71 41.60 -32.39
N THR A 39 -16.59 40.78 -33.43
CA THR A 39 -16.30 39.34 -33.35
C THR A 39 -14.82 39.01 -33.54
N ASP A 40 -13.97 40.02 -33.73
CA ASP A 40 -12.53 39.82 -33.88
C ASP A 40 -11.93 39.31 -32.56
N ASP A 41 -10.83 38.56 -32.65
CA ASP A 41 -10.14 38.04 -31.48
C ASP A 41 -9.73 39.19 -30.55
N PHE A 42 -10.24 39.15 -29.33
CA PHE A 42 -10.01 40.21 -28.35
C PHE A 42 -8.60 40.09 -27.78
N ASP A 43 -7.69 40.98 -28.21
CA ASP A 43 -6.35 41.10 -27.63
C ASP A 43 -6.31 42.23 -26.57
N PRO A 44 -6.16 41.91 -25.27
CA PRO A 44 -6.06 42.90 -24.20
C PRO A 44 -4.81 43.79 -24.28
N SER A 45 -3.80 43.40 -25.06
CA SER A 45 -2.53 44.11 -25.21
C SER A 45 -2.63 45.35 -26.11
N GLU A 46 -3.60 45.37 -27.03
CA GLU A 46 -3.86 46.51 -27.93
C GLU A 46 -4.67 47.65 -27.28
N LEU A 47 -5.19 47.43 -26.07
CA LEU A 47 -5.94 48.44 -25.33
C LEU A 47 -4.99 49.44 -24.65
N ASN A 48 -5.08 50.73 -25.01
CA ASN A 48 -4.35 51.83 -24.37
C ASN A 48 -4.49 51.84 -22.83
N GLY A 49 -3.45 52.33 -22.15
CA GLY A 49 -3.30 52.31 -20.69
C GLY A 49 -4.49 52.92 -19.94
N ILE A 50 -5.03 52.14 -18.99
CA ILE A 50 -6.14 52.45 -18.06
C ILE A 50 -7.42 52.94 -18.76
N SER A 51 -7.99 52.11 -19.64
CA SER A 51 -9.37 52.27 -20.09
C SER A 51 -10.34 51.46 -19.22
N ARG A 52 -11.58 51.95 -19.02
CA ARG A 52 -12.66 51.21 -18.34
C ARG A 52 -12.90 49.84 -18.95
N ARG A 53 -12.74 49.72 -20.28
CA ARG A 53 -12.87 48.47 -21.03
C ARG A 53 -11.77 47.47 -20.67
N ARG A 54 -10.52 47.93 -20.58
CA ARG A 54 -9.38 47.09 -20.15
C ARG A 54 -9.54 46.64 -18.70
N PHE A 55 -10.01 47.53 -17.82
CA PHE A 55 -10.32 47.17 -16.43
C PHE A 55 -11.39 46.07 -16.34
N LEU A 56 -12.52 46.25 -17.04
CA LEU A 56 -13.60 45.25 -17.05
C LEU A 56 -13.13 43.93 -17.65
N ALA A 57 -12.37 43.95 -18.75
CA ALA A 57 -11.83 42.75 -19.39
C ALA A 57 -10.83 41.99 -18.49
N VAL A 58 -9.95 42.70 -17.79
CA VAL A 58 -9.01 42.08 -16.84
C VAL A 58 -9.77 41.53 -15.63
N LEU A 59 -10.79 42.24 -15.14
CA LEU A 59 -11.59 41.82 -14.00
C LEU A 59 -12.44 40.58 -14.33
N THR A 60 -13.07 40.52 -15.52
CA THR A 60 -13.81 39.34 -15.98
C THR A 60 -12.89 38.15 -16.25
N ALA A 61 -11.72 38.37 -16.85
CA ALA A 61 -10.71 37.33 -17.04
C ALA A 61 -10.21 36.76 -15.69
N SER A 62 -9.93 37.63 -14.72
CA SER A 62 -9.49 37.22 -13.38
C SER A 62 -10.58 36.46 -12.62
N ALA A 63 -11.84 36.88 -12.74
CA ALA A 63 -12.98 36.19 -12.15
C ALA A 63 -13.20 34.80 -12.78
N ALA A 64 -13.06 34.67 -14.10
CA ALA A 64 -13.17 33.39 -14.80
C ALA A 64 -12.05 32.42 -14.40
N VAL A 65 -10.80 32.90 -14.29
CA VAL A 65 -9.66 32.09 -13.82
C VAL A 65 -9.85 31.68 -12.35
N THR A 66 -10.39 32.54 -11.51
CA THR A 66 -10.68 32.18 -10.10
C THR A 66 -11.80 31.14 -10.02
N ALA A 67 -12.83 31.23 -10.87
CA ALA A 67 -13.91 30.24 -10.93
C ALA A 67 -13.45 28.86 -11.41
N THR A 68 -12.49 28.78 -12.34
CA THR A 68 -11.89 27.51 -12.77
C THR A 68 -10.85 26.99 -11.77
N ALA A 69 -10.11 27.87 -11.09
CA ALA A 69 -9.19 27.49 -10.01
C ALA A 69 -9.91 27.02 -8.73
N CYS A 70 -11.15 27.46 -8.51
CA CYS A 70 -12.04 26.96 -7.47
C CYS A 70 -12.95 25.80 -7.94
N SER A 71 -12.69 25.22 -9.10
CA SER A 71 -13.28 23.91 -9.40
C SER A 71 -12.58 22.90 -8.50
N ASP A 72 -13.37 22.29 -7.61
CA ASP A 72 -12.99 21.18 -6.74
C ASP A 72 -12.63 20.00 -7.67
N TYR A 73 -11.45 20.02 -8.29
CA TYR A 73 -10.90 18.93 -9.10
C TYR A 73 -10.54 17.81 -8.14
N ARG A 74 -11.58 17.17 -7.60
CA ARG A 74 -11.49 15.86 -7.02
C ARG A 74 -11.18 14.96 -8.19
N ASP A 75 -9.91 14.60 -8.32
CA ASP A 75 -9.53 13.42 -9.07
C ASP A 75 -10.51 12.31 -8.69
N LYS A 76 -11.39 11.95 -9.63
CA LYS A 76 -12.45 10.95 -9.36
C LYS A 76 -11.85 9.56 -9.20
N GLY A 77 -10.55 9.41 -9.44
CA GLY A 77 -9.87 8.13 -9.50
C GLY A 77 -10.46 7.24 -10.59
N GLU A 78 -9.75 6.18 -10.93
CA GLU A 78 -10.30 5.10 -11.74
C GLU A 78 -10.75 3.95 -10.82
N ILE A 79 -11.99 3.50 -10.98
CA ILE A 79 -12.50 2.32 -10.27
C ILE A 79 -12.28 1.11 -11.17
N ILE A 80 -11.24 0.34 -10.85
CA ILE A 80 -10.87 -0.87 -11.62
C ILE A 80 -11.52 -2.10 -10.96
N PRO A 81 -12.51 -2.76 -11.58
CA PRO A 81 -13.11 -3.98 -11.04
C PRO A 81 -12.22 -5.20 -11.27
N TYR A 82 -12.50 -6.28 -10.53
CA TYR A 82 -11.87 -7.57 -10.79
C TYR A 82 -12.30 -8.12 -12.15
N ASN A 83 -11.34 -8.53 -13.00
CA ASN A 83 -11.65 -9.29 -14.21
C ASN A 83 -12.21 -10.69 -13.84
N LYS A 84 -11.58 -11.35 -12.88
CA LYS A 84 -12.09 -12.59 -12.26
C LYS A 84 -12.03 -12.45 -10.74
N ARG A 85 -13.18 -12.26 -10.11
CA ARG A 85 -13.26 -12.09 -8.66
C ARG A 85 -13.06 -13.44 -7.95
N PRO A 86 -12.12 -13.54 -7.00
CA PRO A 86 -12.00 -14.73 -6.15
C PRO A 86 -13.25 -14.95 -5.30
N GLU A 87 -13.59 -16.21 -5.06
CA GLU A 87 -14.65 -16.55 -4.12
C GLU A 87 -14.28 -16.10 -2.69
N GLY A 88 -15.25 -15.59 -1.95
CA GLY A 88 -15.03 -15.10 -0.57
C GLY A 88 -14.37 -13.72 -0.45
N VAL A 89 -14.03 -13.04 -1.54
CA VAL A 89 -13.56 -11.64 -1.51
C VAL A 89 -14.67 -10.69 -1.95
N LEU A 90 -15.25 -9.98 -0.99
CA LEU A 90 -16.23 -8.93 -1.23
C LEU A 90 -15.54 -7.55 -1.10
N PRO A 91 -15.45 -6.76 -2.19
CA PRO A 91 -14.88 -5.42 -2.12
C PRO A 91 -15.62 -4.58 -1.09
N GLY A 92 -14.89 -3.91 -0.20
CA GLY A 92 -15.50 -3.13 0.88
C GLY A 92 -15.52 -3.84 2.23
N THR A 93 -15.43 -5.17 2.27
CA THR A 93 -15.40 -5.92 3.53
C THR A 93 -14.03 -6.58 3.76
N PRO A 94 -13.44 -6.45 4.97
CA PRO A 94 -12.17 -7.09 5.28
C PRO A 94 -12.34 -8.59 5.51
N ASN A 95 -11.34 -9.37 5.10
CA ASN A 95 -11.22 -10.79 5.38
C ASN A 95 -10.15 -11.04 6.45
N TYR A 96 -10.35 -12.07 7.28
CA TYR A 96 -9.39 -12.44 8.32
C TYR A 96 -8.78 -13.81 8.00
N TYR A 97 -7.45 -13.89 8.07
CA TYR A 97 -6.71 -15.12 7.82
C TYR A 97 -5.92 -15.51 9.06
N ALA A 98 -6.12 -16.74 9.54
CA ALA A 98 -5.31 -17.31 10.61
C ALA A 98 -3.92 -17.69 10.06
N SER A 99 -2.88 -17.26 10.74
CA SER A 99 -1.49 -17.53 10.38
C SER A 99 -0.63 -17.67 11.64
N SER A 100 0.66 -17.92 11.45
CA SER A 100 1.66 -17.98 12.51
C SER A 100 2.92 -17.27 12.08
N VAL A 101 3.60 -16.66 13.04
CA VAL A 101 4.85 -15.93 12.81
C VAL A 101 5.85 -16.28 13.88
N GLN A 102 7.10 -16.46 13.45
CA GLN A 102 8.22 -16.61 14.35
C GLN A 102 8.97 -15.29 14.44
N LEU A 103 9.15 -14.79 15.66
CA LEU A 103 9.96 -13.61 15.95
C LEU A 103 11.01 -14.00 16.99
N GLY A 104 12.28 -14.04 16.59
CA GLY A 104 13.36 -14.58 17.41
C GLY A 104 13.15 -16.08 17.70
N SER A 105 13.25 -16.46 18.98
CA SER A 105 13.01 -17.83 19.42
C SER A 105 11.55 -18.18 19.63
N ASP A 106 10.64 -17.20 19.59
CA ASP A 106 9.24 -17.35 19.99
C ASP A 106 8.31 -17.38 18.76
N SER A 107 7.19 -18.09 18.92
CA SER A 107 6.14 -18.22 17.92
C SER A 107 4.83 -17.67 18.42
N TYR A 108 4.11 -16.98 17.54
CA TYR A 108 2.82 -16.36 17.84
C TYR A 108 1.78 -16.83 16.84
N GLY A 109 0.59 -17.18 17.34
CA GLY A 109 -0.59 -17.37 16.51
C GLY A 109 -1.23 -16.03 16.20
N ILE A 110 -1.37 -15.70 14.92
CA ILE A 110 -1.83 -14.39 14.48
C ILE A 110 -3.08 -14.49 13.62
N LEU A 111 -3.86 -13.41 13.63
CA LEU A 111 -4.98 -13.19 12.75
C LEU A 111 -4.69 -11.94 11.91
N ILE A 112 -4.64 -12.12 10.59
CA ILE A 112 -4.29 -11.06 9.65
C ILE A 112 -5.57 -10.54 9.02
N LYS A 113 -5.88 -9.26 9.27
CA LYS A 113 -6.94 -8.55 8.57
C LYS A 113 -6.42 -8.12 7.20
N THR A 114 -7.18 -8.44 6.16
CA THR A 114 -6.84 -8.14 4.77
C THR A 114 -7.96 -7.35 4.10
N ARG A 115 -7.57 -6.53 3.13
CA ARG A 115 -8.43 -5.77 2.23
C ARG A 115 -8.13 -6.21 0.81
N GLU A 116 -9.10 -6.85 0.15
CA GLU A 116 -8.96 -7.23 -1.26
C GLU A 116 -7.67 -8.03 -1.55
N GLY A 117 -7.19 -8.82 -0.57
CA GLY A 117 -5.94 -9.60 -0.63
C GLY A 117 -4.69 -8.93 -0.05
N ARG A 118 -4.76 -7.64 0.33
CA ARG A 118 -3.66 -6.90 0.96
C ARG A 118 -3.77 -6.94 2.49
N PRO A 119 -2.79 -7.47 3.22
CA PRO A 119 -2.74 -7.35 4.68
C PRO A 119 -2.77 -5.88 5.14
N ILE A 120 -3.61 -5.54 6.11
CA ILE A 120 -3.68 -4.16 6.65
C ILE A 120 -3.48 -4.09 8.16
N LYS A 121 -3.64 -5.21 8.87
CA LYS A 121 -3.43 -5.28 10.32
C LYS A 121 -3.13 -6.71 10.74
N ILE A 122 -2.25 -6.84 11.72
CA ILE A 122 -1.94 -8.09 12.40
C ILE A 122 -2.48 -7.94 13.83
N ASP A 123 -3.26 -8.92 14.27
CA ASP A 123 -3.69 -9.12 15.66
C ASP A 123 -3.34 -10.55 16.11
N GLY A 124 -3.48 -10.85 17.40
CA GLY A 124 -3.35 -12.21 17.87
C GLY A 124 -4.57 -13.05 17.54
N ASN A 125 -4.37 -14.35 17.34
CA ASN A 125 -5.47 -15.29 17.17
C ASN A 125 -6.05 -15.67 18.55
N PRO A 126 -7.35 -15.37 18.83
CA PRO A 126 -8.00 -15.76 20.09
C PRO A 126 -7.97 -17.26 20.38
N ASP A 127 -8.00 -18.09 19.33
CA ASP A 127 -8.03 -19.54 19.44
C ASP A 127 -6.63 -20.15 19.68
N HIS A 128 -5.56 -19.35 19.57
CA HIS A 128 -4.22 -19.87 19.75
C HIS A 128 -3.91 -20.05 21.25
N PRO A 129 -3.44 -21.25 21.68
CA PRO A 129 -3.41 -21.64 23.09
C PRO A 129 -2.45 -20.81 23.94
N ILE A 130 -1.39 -20.27 23.33
CA ILE A 130 -0.32 -19.54 24.04
C ILE A 130 -0.72 -18.08 24.23
N ASN A 131 -0.97 -17.36 23.13
CA ASN A 131 -1.13 -15.92 23.16
C ASN A 131 -2.60 -15.44 23.23
N LYS A 132 -3.59 -16.33 23.01
CA LYS A 132 -5.03 -16.07 23.26
C LYS A 132 -5.51 -14.69 22.78
N GLY A 133 -5.16 -14.32 21.54
CA GLY A 133 -5.56 -13.05 20.93
C GLY A 133 -4.59 -11.87 21.13
N LYS A 134 -3.56 -12.02 21.96
CA LYS A 134 -2.56 -10.97 22.25
C LYS A 134 -1.32 -11.13 21.37
N ILE A 135 -0.68 -10.02 21.02
CA ILE A 135 0.64 -9.99 20.38
C ILE A 135 1.44 -8.79 20.90
N ASN A 136 2.76 -8.82 20.69
CA ASN A 136 3.62 -7.71 21.07
C ASN A 136 3.58 -6.56 20.05
N ASP A 137 4.15 -5.44 20.46
CA ASP A 137 4.30 -4.20 19.70
C ASP A 137 5.13 -4.39 18.41
N ILE A 138 6.24 -5.11 18.50
CA ILE A 138 7.10 -5.44 17.35
C ILE A 138 6.29 -6.16 16.27
N LEU A 139 5.44 -7.11 16.67
CA LEU A 139 4.65 -7.89 15.73
C LEU A 139 3.50 -7.07 15.13
N HIS A 140 2.85 -6.19 15.90
CA HIS A 140 1.92 -5.22 15.35
C HIS A 140 2.58 -4.35 14.27
N ALA A 141 3.82 -3.88 14.52
CA ALA A 141 4.57 -3.04 13.59
C ALA A 141 5.14 -3.81 12.40
N SER A 142 5.33 -5.13 12.51
CA SER A 142 5.98 -5.95 11.48
C SER A 142 5.29 -5.92 10.10
N ILE A 143 4.02 -5.52 10.04
CA ILE A 143 3.31 -5.31 8.78
C ILE A 143 3.95 -4.21 7.93
N LEU A 144 4.61 -3.22 8.54
CA LEU A 144 5.31 -2.16 7.82
C LEU A 144 6.50 -2.71 7.05
N ASN A 145 7.16 -3.75 7.56
CA ASN A 145 8.25 -4.42 6.82
C ASN A 145 7.72 -5.05 5.53
N LEU A 146 6.46 -5.49 5.45
CA LEU A 146 5.89 -5.99 4.20
C LEU A 146 5.76 -4.87 3.14
N TYR A 147 5.45 -3.65 3.59
CA TYR A 147 5.19 -2.48 2.74
C TYR A 147 6.38 -1.53 2.61
N ASP A 148 7.55 -1.92 3.08
CA ASP A 148 8.77 -1.14 2.99
C ASP A 148 9.22 -1.01 1.51
N PRO A 149 9.31 0.23 0.96
CA PRO A 149 9.73 0.46 -0.42
C PRO A 149 11.21 0.15 -0.67
N GLU A 150 12.05 0.05 0.36
CA GLU A 150 13.47 -0.26 0.23
C GLU A 150 13.74 -1.77 0.13
N ARG A 151 12.71 -2.61 0.21
CA ARG A 151 12.85 -4.05 0.03
C ARG A 151 13.43 -4.38 -1.34
N LEU A 152 14.34 -5.34 -1.33
CA LEU A 152 14.90 -5.91 -2.56
C LEU A 152 13.78 -6.53 -3.40
N SER A 153 13.47 -5.88 -4.52
CA SER A 153 12.49 -6.36 -5.50
C SER A 153 13.01 -7.50 -6.36
N GLU A 154 14.34 -7.53 -6.56
CA GLU A 154 15.05 -8.49 -7.40
C GLU A 154 16.31 -8.98 -6.68
N PRO A 155 16.72 -10.22 -6.92
CA PRO A 155 17.90 -10.75 -6.30
C PRO A 155 19.18 -10.17 -6.96
N LEU A 156 20.28 -10.16 -6.22
CA LEU A 156 21.52 -9.48 -6.63
C LEU A 156 22.70 -10.46 -6.75
N ILE A 157 23.54 -10.26 -7.75
CA ILE A 157 24.87 -10.89 -7.88
C ILE A 157 25.90 -9.76 -7.92
N ASN A 158 26.87 -9.75 -7.00
CA ASN A 158 27.88 -8.69 -6.91
C ASN A 158 27.28 -7.27 -6.91
N LYS A 159 26.20 -7.08 -6.14
CA LYS A 159 25.42 -5.82 -6.04
C LYS A 159 24.73 -5.36 -7.34
N ARG A 160 24.61 -6.24 -8.34
CA ARG A 160 23.88 -5.96 -9.58
C ARG A 160 22.63 -6.84 -9.66
N LYS A 161 21.54 -6.27 -10.18
CA LYS A 161 20.27 -6.97 -10.41
C LYS A 161 20.47 -8.21 -11.28
N SER A 162 19.77 -9.28 -10.94
CA SER A 162 19.79 -10.57 -11.63
C SER A 162 18.41 -11.23 -11.59
N ASP A 163 18.21 -12.24 -12.41
CA ASP A 163 17.03 -13.10 -12.36
C ASP A 163 17.24 -14.32 -11.44
N TRP A 164 16.12 -14.90 -11.00
CA TRP A 164 16.10 -16.07 -10.12
C TRP A 164 16.68 -17.33 -10.76
N ASN A 165 16.50 -17.55 -12.06
CA ASN A 165 17.00 -18.76 -12.72
C ASN A 165 18.52 -18.77 -12.75
N LYS A 166 19.14 -17.64 -13.07
CA LYS A 166 20.59 -17.47 -13.06
C LYS A 166 21.18 -17.70 -11.68
N ILE A 167 20.59 -17.12 -10.64
CA ILE A 167 21.05 -17.30 -9.25
C ILE A 167 20.90 -18.76 -8.82
N ASN A 168 19.76 -19.39 -9.09
CA ASN A 168 19.53 -20.79 -8.74
C ASN A 168 20.57 -21.70 -9.38
N ASN A 169 20.85 -21.51 -10.68
CA ASN A 169 21.85 -22.28 -11.41
C ASN A 169 23.25 -22.09 -10.83
N GLU A 170 23.64 -20.85 -10.51
CA GLU A 170 24.94 -20.54 -9.94
C GLU A 170 25.11 -21.13 -8.54
N VAL A 171 24.12 -20.98 -7.67
CA VAL A 171 24.13 -21.52 -6.31
C VAL A 171 24.20 -23.05 -6.33
N ILE A 172 23.37 -23.72 -7.13
CA ILE A 172 23.37 -25.18 -7.24
C ILE A 172 24.73 -25.69 -7.76
N SER A 173 25.30 -25.02 -8.77
CA SER A 173 26.62 -25.37 -9.31
C SER A 173 27.71 -25.26 -8.25
N LYS A 174 27.73 -24.16 -7.48
CA LYS A 174 28.69 -23.95 -6.38
C LYS A 174 28.52 -24.96 -5.24
N LEU A 175 27.28 -25.28 -4.86
CA LEU A 175 27.00 -26.29 -3.84
C LEU A 175 27.49 -27.68 -4.26
N LYS A 176 27.24 -28.09 -5.52
CA LYS A 176 27.76 -29.35 -6.07
C LYS A 176 29.28 -29.38 -6.07
N SER A 177 29.92 -28.31 -6.54
CA SER A 177 31.40 -28.20 -6.55
C SER A 177 32.00 -28.26 -5.14
N ALA A 178 31.41 -27.56 -4.17
CA ALA A 178 31.85 -27.60 -2.78
C ALA A 178 31.72 -29.01 -2.18
N SER A 179 30.57 -29.65 -2.37
CA SER A 179 30.33 -31.01 -1.88
C SER A 179 31.29 -32.03 -2.51
N SER A 180 31.53 -31.97 -3.82
CA SER A 180 32.45 -32.88 -4.51
C SER A 180 33.92 -32.68 -4.12
N SER A 181 34.29 -31.46 -3.72
CA SER A 181 35.65 -31.14 -3.27
C SER A 181 35.85 -31.32 -1.76
N GLY A 182 34.86 -31.85 -1.05
CA GLY A 182 34.91 -32.05 0.40
C GLY A 182 34.88 -30.75 1.21
N LYS A 183 34.55 -29.60 0.58
CA LYS A 183 34.46 -28.32 1.27
C LYS A 183 33.17 -28.23 2.08
N GLU A 184 33.28 -27.63 3.25
CA GLU A 184 32.13 -27.37 4.12
C GLU A 184 31.17 -26.36 3.47
N ILE A 185 29.88 -26.67 3.53
CA ILE A 185 28.80 -25.76 3.20
C ILE A 185 28.21 -25.27 4.53
N ALA A 186 28.59 -24.06 4.93
CA ALA A 186 28.09 -23.44 6.16
C ALA A 186 26.79 -22.66 5.88
N VAL A 187 25.71 -23.03 6.56
CA VAL A 187 24.42 -22.33 6.48
C VAL A 187 24.14 -21.66 7.82
N LEU A 188 24.15 -20.33 7.83
CA LEU A 188 23.81 -19.52 9.00
C LEU A 188 22.32 -19.20 8.98
N THR A 189 21.63 -19.51 10.08
CA THR A 189 20.19 -19.29 10.24
C THR A 189 19.88 -18.72 11.61
N ASN A 190 18.68 -18.15 11.78
CA ASN A 190 18.11 -17.99 13.11
C ASN A 190 17.74 -19.37 13.69
N ARG A 191 17.32 -19.44 14.96
CA ARG A 191 16.86 -20.73 15.49
C ARG A 191 15.61 -21.18 14.75
N ILE A 192 15.65 -22.36 14.13
CA ILE A 192 14.49 -22.89 13.42
C ILE A 192 13.70 -23.79 14.35
N ILE A 193 12.46 -23.41 14.61
CA ILE A 193 11.50 -24.20 15.41
C ILE A 193 10.53 -24.99 14.52
N SER A 194 10.23 -24.49 13.31
CA SER A 194 9.30 -25.10 12.36
C SER A 194 9.70 -26.54 11.97
N PRO A 195 8.80 -27.53 12.16
CA PRO A 195 9.06 -28.92 11.76
C PRO A 195 9.30 -29.11 10.27
N SER A 196 8.56 -28.39 9.42
CA SER A 196 8.71 -28.48 7.96
C SER A 196 10.05 -27.91 7.51
N ALA A 197 10.47 -26.77 8.08
CA ALA A 197 11.78 -26.19 7.80
C ALA A 197 12.92 -27.13 8.25
N LYS A 198 12.83 -27.73 9.45
CA LYS A 198 13.80 -28.74 9.91
C LYS A 198 13.91 -29.93 8.96
N LYS A 199 12.77 -30.43 8.45
CA LYS A 199 12.76 -31.53 7.47
C LYS A 199 13.43 -31.11 6.15
N THR A 200 13.17 -29.90 5.67
CA THR A 200 13.82 -29.37 4.46
C THR A 200 15.33 -29.26 4.65
N LEU A 201 15.80 -28.77 5.79
CA LEU A 201 17.24 -28.69 6.09
C LEU A 201 17.89 -30.07 6.22
N ALA A 202 17.20 -31.04 6.81
CA ALA A 202 17.68 -32.42 6.85
C ALA A 202 17.83 -33.01 5.44
N ASN A 203 16.83 -32.79 4.56
CA ASN A 203 16.91 -33.21 3.16
C ASN A 203 18.04 -32.50 2.41
N PHE A 204 18.26 -31.21 2.68
CA PHE A 204 19.37 -30.46 2.11
C PHE A 204 20.72 -31.07 2.52
N LYS A 205 20.90 -31.41 3.80
CA LYS A 205 22.12 -32.08 4.29
C LYS A 205 22.29 -33.49 3.74
N ASN A 206 21.20 -34.24 3.53
CA ASN A 206 21.27 -35.55 2.86
C ASN A 206 21.76 -35.41 1.40
N THR A 207 21.38 -34.32 0.73
CA THR A 207 21.79 -34.03 -0.65
C THR A 207 23.24 -33.54 -0.71
N PHE A 208 23.66 -32.75 0.29
CA PHE A 208 25.00 -32.18 0.41
C PHE A 208 25.61 -32.53 1.77
N PRO A 209 26.25 -33.70 1.92
CA PRO A 209 26.71 -34.22 3.21
C PRO A 209 27.71 -33.33 3.96
N THR A 210 28.46 -32.48 3.24
CA THR A 210 29.40 -31.52 3.82
C THR A 210 28.72 -30.28 4.43
N THR A 211 27.38 -30.27 4.52
CA THR A 211 26.62 -29.16 5.09
C THR A 211 26.61 -29.18 6.62
N ASN A 212 26.94 -28.02 7.20
CA ASN A 212 26.73 -27.73 8.62
C ASN A 212 25.83 -26.51 8.81
N PHE A 213 24.93 -26.62 9.78
CA PHE A 213 24.00 -25.56 10.15
C PHE A 213 24.49 -24.89 11.41
N TYR A 214 24.58 -23.56 11.35
CA TYR A 214 24.91 -22.73 12.48
C TYR A 214 23.70 -21.84 12.77
N SER A 215 23.25 -21.82 14.02
CA SER A 215 22.19 -20.93 14.46
C SER A 215 22.78 -19.76 15.21
N TYR A 216 22.43 -18.54 14.83
CA TYR A 216 22.81 -17.32 15.54
C TYR A 216 21.58 -16.46 15.81
N GLU A 217 21.48 -15.97 17.05
CA GLU A 217 20.45 -15.04 17.48
C GLU A 217 21.11 -13.92 18.28
N LEU A 218 20.78 -12.66 17.98
CA LEU A 218 21.35 -11.51 18.67
C LEU A 218 20.86 -11.41 20.12
N SER A 219 19.57 -11.64 20.34
CA SER A 219 18.92 -11.69 21.66
C SER A 219 18.36 -13.09 21.85
N GLY A 220 19.08 -13.92 22.60
CA GLY A 220 18.75 -15.34 22.77
C GLY A 220 18.92 -15.82 24.20
N ASN A 221 18.16 -16.85 24.56
CA ASN A 221 18.18 -17.48 25.89
C ASN A 221 19.32 -18.52 26.06
N GLU A 222 20.49 -18.30 25.45
CA GLU A 222 21.58 -19.29 25.45
C GLU A 222 22.12 -19.55 26.86
N ASN A 223 22.46 -18.50 27.61
CA ASN A 223 22.94 -18.62 28.98
C ASN A 223 21.93 -19.37 29.86
N LYS A 224 20.65 -19.01 29.77
CA LYS A 224 19.54 -19.66 30.49
C LYS A 224 19.44 -21.15 30.14
N ARG A 225 19.53 -21.51 28.85
CA ARG A 225 19.50 -22.92 28.39
C ARG A 225 20.74 -23.71 28.83
N LEU A 226 21.94 -23.12 28.75
CA LEU A 226 23.17 -23.77 29.18
C LEU A 226 23.19 -24.03 30.68
N ALA A 227 22.75 -23.04 31.48
CA ALA A 227 22.58 -23.20 32.91
C ALA A 227 21.55 -24.30 33.22
N TRP A 228 20.38 -24.26 32.57
CA TRP A 228 19.34 -25.29 32.74
C TRP A 228 19.85 -26.70 32.40
N LYS A 229 20.59 -26.84 31.31
CA LYS A 229 21.22 -28.12 30.92
C LYS A 229 22.22 -28.60 31.98
N LYS A 230 23.04 -27.71 32.54
CA LYS A 230 23.98 -28.08 33.60
C LYS A 230 23.26 -28.52 34.88
N SER A 231 22.15 -27.88 35.22
CA SER A 231 21.38 -28.17 36.44
C SER A 231 20.49 -29.42 36.32
N TYR A 232 19.85 -29.62 35.17
CA TYR A 232 18.78 -30.63 35.00
C TYR A 232 19.04 -31.64 33.88
N ASN A 233 20.17 -31.54 33.17
CA ASN A 233 20.53 -32.40 32.03
C ASN A 233 19.48 -32.43 30.89
N THR A 234 18.69 -31.36 30.75
CA THR A 234 17.73 -31.18 29.66
C THR A 234 17.93 -29.84 28.96
N ASN A 235 17.57 -29.76 27.67
CA ASN A 235 17.63 -28.52 26.88
C ASN A 235 16.27 -27.81 26.76
N VAL A 236 15.24 -28.36 27.39
CA VAL A 236 13.86 -27.84 27.33
C VAL A 236 13.64 -26.98 28.56
N LEU A 237 13.43 -25.69 28.34
CA LEU A 237 13.05 -24.77 29.41
C LEU A 237 11.59 -25.01 29.79
N PRO A 238 11.24 -24.99 31.09
CA PRO A 238 9.86 -25.10 31.54
C PRO A 238 9.10 -23.81 31.20
N SER A 239 7.79 -23.94 30.96
CA SER A 239 6.86 -22.81 30.98
C SER A 239 6.54 -22.46 32.43
N ILE A 240 6.54 -21.17 32.76
CA ILE A 240 6.31 -20.67 34.13
C ILE A 240 4.88 -20.17 34.21
N LYS A 241 4.09 -20.78 35.11
CA LYS A 241 2.73 -20.36 35.39
C LYS A 241 2.70 -19.21 36.39
N LEU A 242 2.90 -17.99 35.89
CA LEU A 242 2.92 -16.78 36.71
C LEU A 242 1.59 -16.54 37.46
N ASN A 243 0.48 -17.01 36.91
CA ASN A 243 -0.85 -16.92 37.52
C ASN A 243 -1.03 -17.78 38.79
N GLU A 244 -0.17 -18.78 39.01
CA GLU A 244 -0.20 -19.64 40.19
C GLU A 244 0.77 -19.13 41.30
N ALA A 245 1.54 -18.06 41.05
CA ALA A 245 2.51 -17.52 42.00
C ALA A 245 1.92 -16.39 42.86
N ASN A 246 2.16 -16.43 44.18
CA ASN A 246 1.78 -15.33 45.09
C ASN A 246 2.87 -14.23 45.18
N VAL A 247 4.13 -14.62 45.06
CA VAL A 247 5.29 -13.73 45.17
C VAL A 247 6.25 -14.08 44.04
N ILE A 248 6.66 -13.07 43.28
CA ILE A 248 7.60 -13.20 42.17
C ILE A 248 8.84 -12.37 42.51
N LEU A 249 10.01 -13.02 42.56
CA LEU A 249 11.30 -12.36 42.68
C LEU A 249 11.96 -12.31 41.30
N SER A 250 12.13 -11.10 40.78
CA SER A 250 12.89 -10.86 39.55
C SER A 250 14.30 -10.38 39.87
N ILE A 251 15.31 -11.07 39.35
CA ILE A 251 16.72 -10.66 39.45
C ILE A 251 17.28 -10.58 38.05
N ASP A 252 17.53 -9.36 37.57
CA ASP A 252 18.02 -9.09 36.20
C ASP A 252 17.22 -9.81 35.11
N SER A 253 15.90 -9.91 35.33
CA SER A 253 14.95 -10.56 34.42
C SER A 253 13.83 -9.59 34.06
N ASP A 254 13.53 -9.53 32.77
CA ASP A 254 12.46 -8.69 32.20
C ASP A 254 11.43 -9.57 31.49
N PHE A 255 10.85 -10.51 32.25
CA PHE A 255 9.86 -11.48 31.77
C PHE A 255 8.52 -10.85 31.33
N LEU A 256 8.29 -9.56 31.58
CA LEU A 256 7.12 -8.81 31.11
C LEU A 256 7.42 -7.98 29.85
N GLY A 257 8.68 -7.75 29.49
CA GLY A 257 9.09 -6.89 28.39
C GLY A 257 9.83 -7.63 27.28
N ARG A 258 11.12 -7.93 27.50
CA ARG A 258 12.03 -8.42 26.45
C ARG A 258 12.43 -9.88 26.59
N GLU A 259 12.19 -10.50 27.74
CA GLU A 259 12.62 -11.88 27.98
C GLU A 259 11.51 -12.88 27.62
N GLY A 260 11.76 -13.68 26.57
CA GLY A 260 10.88 -14.77 26.16
C GLY A 260 9.53 -14.30 25.61
N ASN A 261 8.53 -15.16 25.72
CA ASN A 261 7.20 -14.90 25.20
C ASN A 261 6.35 -14.09 26.18
N THR A 262 6.34 -12.78 26.01
CA THR A 262 5.62 -11.85 26.91
C THR A 262 4.11 -11.90 26.84
N VAL A 263 3.54 -12.62 25.88
CA VAL A 263 2.08 -12.78 25.72
C VAL A 263 1.60 -14.19 26.06
N GLU A 264 2.50 -15.05 26.58
CA GLU A 264 2.14 -16.36 27.12
C GLU A 264 1.19 -16.19 28.32
N ASN A 265 -0.04 -16.73 28.21
CA ASN A 265 -1.07 -16.68 29.27
C ASN A 265 -1.25 -18.01 30.00
#